data_AF-A0A6M0BWC4-F1
#
_entry.id   AF-A0A6M0BWC4-F1
#
_cell.length_a   1.000
_cell.length_b   1.000
_cell.length_c   1.000
_cell.angle_alpha   90.00
_cell.angle_beta   90.00
_cell.angle_gamma   90.00
#
_symmetry.space_group_name_H-M   'P 1'
#
loop_
_entity.id
_entity.type
_entity.pdbx_description
1 polymer ?
#
loop_
_entity_poly.entity_id
_entity_poly.type
_entity_poly.pdbx_seq_one_letter_code
_entity_poly.pdbx_strand_id
1 'polypeptide(L)'
;MAIAIDFGTSNTVISRWNQTTQQPEIVKLPGLSIISGQNPPLIPSLVYVENATEKKVVIGQQVRDKGYDVNTDSRFFRNFKRGIASDIKGFLPELDGQIVSFEQVGKLFLQQIVAGIRNVPLPVESLIFTVPV
;
A
#
# COMPACT_ATOMS: atom_id res chain seq x y z
N MET A 1 -6.08 20.66 3.16
CA MET A 1 -6.39 20.01 1.86
C MET A 1 -6.61 18.51 2.05
N ALA A 2 -7.53 17.93 1.28
CA ALA A 2 -7.81 16.49 1.29
C ALA A 2 -6.84 15.71 0.37
N ILE A 3 -6.43 14.52 0.80
CA ILE A 3 -5.75 13.53 -0.05
C ILE A 3 -6.71 12.37 -0.29
N ALA A 4 -6.83 11.93 -1.54
CA ALA A 4 -7.59 10.74 -1.90
C ALA A 4 -6.64 9.55 -2.08
N ILE A 5 -7.02 8.41 -1.51
CA ILE A 5 -6.32 7.14 -1.62
C ILE A 5 -7.27 6.14 -2.27
N ASP A 6 -6.97 5.77 -3.51
CA ASP A 6 -7.60 4.64 -4.15
C ASP A 6 -6.86 3.37 -3.75
N PHE A 7 -7.35 2.69 -2.71
CA PHE A 7 -6.71 1.51 -2.17
C PHE A 7 -7.10 0.28 -2.99
N GLY A 8 -6.53 0.09 -4.18
CA GLY A 8 -6.89 -1.03 -5.06
C GLY A 8 -6.24 -2.38 -4.68
N THR A 9 -6.79 -3.46 -5.23
CA THR A 9 -6.31 -4.83 -4.99
C THR A 9 -4.89 -5.07 -5.53
N SER A 10 -4.58 -4.52 -6.71
CA SER A 10 -3.28 -4.71 -7.37
C SER A 10 -2.39 -3.49 -7.23
N ASN A 11 -2.97 -2.29 -7.30
CA ASN A 11 -2.26 -1.02 -7.19
C ASN A 11 -3.07 -0.07 -6.32
N THR A 12 -2.36 0.79 -5.62
CA THR A 12 -2.87 1.92 -4.85
C THR A 12 -2.44 3.22 -5.52
N VAL A 13 -3.37 4.17 -5.62
CA VAL A 13 -3.11 5.50 -6.16
C VAL A 13 -3.37 6.55 -5.08
N ILE A 14 -2.53 7.57 -5.07
CA ILE A 14 -2.69 8.73 -4.18
C ILE A 14 -2.88 9.94 -5.07
N SER A 15 -3.93 10.70 -4.83
CA SER A 15 -4.21 11.92 -5.58
C SER A 15 -4.59 13.06 -4.66
N ARG A 16 -4.45 14.28 -5.19
CA ARG A 16 -4.85 15.51 -4.52
C ARG A 16 -5.43 16.49 -5.52
N TRP A 17 -6.14 17.49 -5.00
CA TRP A 17 -6.49 18.68 -5.77
C TRP A 17 -5.31 19.65 -5.77
N ASN A 18 -4.76 19.97 -6.94
CA ASN A 18 -3.74 21.01 -7.05
C ASN A 18 -4.43 22.38 -7.13
N GLN A 19 -4.31 23.18 -6.07
CA GLN A 19 -4.94 24.50 -5.98
C GLN A 19 -4.37 25.51 -6.99
N THR A 20 -3.13 25.34 -7.43
CA THR A 20 -2.49 26.24 -8.40
C THR A 20 -3.00 25.98 -9.81
N THR A 21 -3.10 24.70 -10.21
CA THR A 21 -3.55 24.33 -11.56
C THR A 21 -5.06 24.12 -11.66
N GLN A 22 -5.76 24.06 -10.53
CA GLN A 22 -7.19 23.73 -10.45
C GLN A 22 -7.52 22.38 -11.13
N GLN A 23 -6.64 21.40 -10.95
CA GLN A 23 -6.78 20.07 -11.53
C GLN A 23 -6.41 18.98 -10.51
N PRO A 24 -6.97 17.76 -10.62
CA PRO A 24 -6.48 16.63 -9.85
C PRO A 24 -5.07 16.24 -10.34
N GLU A 25 -4.21 15.86 -9.41
CA GLU A 25 -2.90 15.29 -9.73
C GLU A 25 -2.60 14.06 -8.88
N ILE A 26 -1.79 13.15 -9.43
CA ILE A 26 -1.33 11.96 -8.73
C ILE A 26 -0.03 12.29 -8.00
N VAL A 27 0.02 11.95 -6.72
CA VAL A 27 1.17 12.17 -5.85
C VAL A 27 2.08 10.95 -5.93
N LYS A 28 3.31 11.16 -6.41
CA LYS A 28 4.37 10.14 -6.35
C LYS A 28 4.90 10.06 -4.92
N LEU A 29 4.94 8.87 -4.34
CA LEU A 29 5.68 8.60 -3.11
C LEU A 29 7.05 8.00 -3.44
N PRO A 30 8.17 8.68 -3.14
CA PRO A 30 9.50 8.16 -3.41
C PRO A 30 9.72 6.76 -2.84
N GLY A 31 10.28 5.87 -3.65
CA GLY A 31 10.53 4.46 -3.30
C GLY A 31 9.28 3.56 -3.31
N LEU A 32 8.09 4.08 -3.02
CA LEU A 32 6.87 3.28 -3.02
C LEU A 32 6.21 3.20 -4.40
N SER A 33 6.27 4.29 -5.17
CA SER A 33 5.65 4.38 -6.48
C SER A 33 6.58 3.89 -7.59
N ILE A 34 6.05 3.10 -8.52
CA ILE A 34 6.64 2.85 -9.83
C ILE A 34 6.16 3.90 -10.83
N ILE A 35 7.07 4.36 -11.70
CA ILE A 35 6.72 5.07 -12.94
C ILE A 35 7.23 4.21 -14.09
N SER A 36 6.33 3.78 -14.95
CA SER A 36 6.66 2.94 -16.10
C SER A 36 6.10 3.58 -17.37
N GLY A 37 6.99 4.08 -18.22
CA GLY A 37 6.61 4.75 -19.47
C GLY A 37 5.70 5.95 -19.22
N GLN A 38 4.53 5.94 -19.85
CA GLN A 38 3.52 7.00 -19.73
C GLN A 38 2.51 6.76 -18.59
N ASN A 39 2.64 5.66 -17.83
CA ASN A 39 1.73 5.40 -16.73
C ASN A 39 1.95 6.41 -15.60
N PRO A 40 0.86 6.86 -14.94
CA PRO A 40 1.00 7.68 -13.75
C PRO A 40 1.73 6.93 -12.64
N PRO A 41 2.24 7.63 -11.60
CA PRO A 41 2.80 6.98 -10.43
C PRO A 41 1.79 6.03 -9.79
N LEU A 42 2.11 4.74 -9.75
CA LEU A 42 1.29 3.70 -9.10
C LEU A 42 2.08 3.08 -7.95
N ILE A 43 1.42 2.75 -6.85
CA ILE A 43 2.03 1.98 -5.76
C ILE A 43 1.53 0.55 -5.88
N PRO A 44 2.37 -0.46 -6.18
CA PRO A 44 1.94 -1.85 -6.13
C PRO A 44 1.35 -2.18 -4.74
N SER A 45 0.16 -2.78 -4.68
CA SER A 45 -0.46 -3.23 -3.43
C SER A 45 0.20 -4.53 -2.96
N LEU A 46 1.48 -4.42 -2.62
CA LEU A 46 2.37 -5.50 -2.22
C LEU A 46 2.92 -5.21 -0.83
N VAL A 47 3.05 -6.26 -0.02
CA VAL A 47 3.66 -6.19 1.32
C VAL A 47 4.60 -7.38 1.48
N TYR A 48 5.79 -7.13 2.00
CA TYR A 48 6.68 -8.15 2.53
C TYR A 48 6.85 -7.93 4.03
N VAL A 49 6.63 -8.97 4.83
CA VAL A 49 6.75 -8.91 6.30
C VAL A 49 8.16 -9.33 6.70
N GLU A 50 9.05 -8.34 6.91
CA GLU A 50 10.42 -8.59 7.36
C GLU A 50 10.45 -9.14 8.80
N ASN A 51 9.59 -8.60 9.68
CA ASN A 51 9.44 -9.10 11.04
C ASN A 51 8.02 -8.78 11.55
N ALA A 52 7.22 -9.81 11.80
CA ALA A 52 5.84 -9.68 12.20
C ALA A 52 5.70 -9.14 13.63
N THR A 53 6.56 -9.56 14.56
CA THR A 53 6.58 -9.12 15.96
C THR A 53 6.88 -7.63 16.08
N GLU A 54 7.85 -7.15 15.31
CA GLU A 54 8.26 -5.74 15.24
C GLU A 54 7.36 -4.91 14.33
N LYS A 55 6.39 -5.53 13.63
CA LYS A 55 5.54 -4.88 12.63
C LYS A 55 6.35 -4.23 11.50
N LYS A 56 7.49 -4.80 11.18
CA LYS A 56 8.43 -4.32 10.17
C LYS A 56 8.04 -4.88 8.81
N VAL A 57 7.74 -3.99 7.87
CA VAL A 57 7.29 -4.34 6.53
C VAL A 57 8.00 -3.52 5.46
N VAL A 58 8.12 -4.10 4.27
CA VAL A 58 8.46 -3.41 3.02
C VAL A 58 7.21 -3.41 2.15
N ILE A 59 6.89 -2.29 1.50
CA ILE A 59 5.66 -2.16 0.72
C ILE A 59 5.91 -1.52 -0.65
N GLY A 60 4.94 -1.63 -1.54
CA GLY A 60 4.98 -0.91 -2.82
C GLY A 60 6.06 -1.45 -3.75
N GLN A 61 6.66 -0.54 -4.51
CA GLN A 61 7.71 -0.88 -5.47
C GLN A 61 8.98 -1.42 -4.79
N GLN A 62 9.26 -1.01 -3.54
CA GLN A 62 10.41 -1.52 -2.78
C GLN A 62 10.40 -3.04 -2.60
N VAL A 63 9.22 -3.67 -2.59
CA VAL A 63 9.12 -5.14 -2.51
C VAL A 63 9.80 -5.77 -3.72
N ARG A 64 9.55 -5.24 -4.93
CA ARG A 64 10.15 -5.72 -6.17
C ARG A 64 11.61 -5.31 -6.27
N ASP A 65 11.94 -4.08 -5.88
CA ASP A 65 13.33 -3.58 -5.94
C ASP A 65 14.28 -4.41 -5.06
N LYS A 66 13.77 -4.99 -3.96
CA LYS A 66 14.52 -5.89 -3.07
C LYS A 66 14.42 -7.37 -3.45
N GLY A 67 13.67 -7.72 -4.50
CA GLY A 67 13.45 -9.12 -4.91
C GLY A 67 12.60 -9.94 -3.93
N TYR A 68 11.74 -9.28 -3.15
CA TYR A 68 10.87 -9.91 -2.15
C TYR A 68 9.52 -10.39 -2.72
N ASP A 69 9.31 -10.27 -4.03
CA ASP A 69 8.09 -10.71 -4.73
C ASP A 69 8.12 -12.19 -5.17
N VAL A 70 8.67 -13.06 -4.31
CA VAL A 70 8.76 -14.50 -4.54
C VAL A 70 7.45 -15.17 -4.10
N ASN A 71 6.70 -15.73 -5.06
CA ASN A 71 5.35 -16.28 -4.82
C ASN A 71 5.28 -17.43 -3.81
N THR A 72 6.39 -18.13 -3.58
CA THR A 72 6.47 -19.25 -2.62
C THR A 72 6.89 -18.80 -1.22
N ASP A 73 7.29 -17.54 -1.04
CA ASP A 73 7.66 -17.00 0.27
C ASP A 73 6.37 -16.62 1.03
N SER A 74 6.19 -17.21 2.22
CA SER A 74 5.03 -16.96 3.08
C SER A 74 5.01 -15.55 3.67
N ARG A 75 6.14 -14.82 3.65
CA ARG A 75 6.24 -13.41 4.06
C ARG A 75 5.75 -12.45 2.98
N PHE A 76 5.59 -12.91 1.74
CA PHE A 76 5.14 -12.09 0.62
C PHE A 76 3.62 -12.12 0.46
N PHE A 77 2.99 -10.94 0.56
CA PHE A 77 1.56 -10.76 0.41
C PHE A 77 1.24 -9.93 -0.84
N ARG A 78 0.38 -10.49 -1.69
CA ARG A 78 -0.24 -9.85 -2.86
C ARG A 78 -1.73 -10.14 -2.87
N ASN A 79 -2.52 -9.27 -3.51
CA ASN A 79 -3.98 -9.40 -3.56
C ASN A 79 -4.67 -9.47 -2.16
N PHE A 80 -3.97 -9.07 -1.09
CA PHE A 80 -4.43 -9.23 0.30
C PHE A 80 -5.74 -8.48 0.58
N LYS A 81 -6.05 -7.42 -0.18
CA LYS A 81 -7.34 -6.71 -0.08
C LYS A 81 -8.54 -7.64 -0.29
N ARG A 82 -8.44 -8.66 -1.15
CA ARG A 82 -9.52 -9.65 -1.36
C ARG A 82 -9.80 -10.46 -0.09
N GLY A 83 -8.75 -10.72 0.70
CA GLY A 83 -8.87 -11.43 1.97
C GLY A 83 -9.36 -10.57 3.13
N ILE A 84 -9.31 -9.23 3.01
CA ILE A 84 -9.91 -8.31 4.00
C ILE A 84 -11.44 -8.32 3.89
N ALA A 85 -11.96 -8.40 2.67
CA ALA A 85 -13.39 -8.31 2.38
C ALA A 85 -14.11 -9.67 2.29
N SER A 86 -13.40 -10.78 2.55
CA SER A 86 -13.96 -12.12 2.41
C SER A 86 -14.24 -12.76 3.77
N ASP A 87 -15.42 -13.36 3.90
CA ASP A 87 -15.79 -14.19 5.06
C ASP A 87 -14.96 -15.49 5.13
N ILE A 88 -14.46 -15.96 3.98
CA ILE A 88 -13.61 -17.15 3.89
C ILE A 88 -12.16 -16.71 3.98
N LYS A 89 -11.60 -16.82 5.20
CA LYS A 89 -10.16 -16.62 5.39
C LYS A 89 -9.43 -17.82 4.78
N GLY A 90 -8.75 -17.58 3.65
CA GLY A 90 -7.78 -18.54 3.11
C GLY A 90 -6.67 -18.84 4.12
N PHE A 91 -5.68 -19.64 3.71
CA PHE A 91 -4.54 -19.94 4.58
C PHE A 91 -3.82 -18.67 5.04
N LEU A 92 -3.68 -18.50 6.36
CA LEU A 92 -2.92 -17.41 6.96
C LEU A 92 -1.59 -17.96 7.48
N PRO A 93 -0.45 -17.38 7.06
CA PRO A 93 0.85 -17.87 7.50
C PRO A 93 1.10 -17.51 8.97
N GLU A 94 1.79 -18.40 9.66
CA GLU A 94 2.44 -18.09 10.93
C GLU A 94 3.84 -17.53 10.64
N LEU A 95 4.09 -16.29 11.06
CA LEU A 95 5.36 -15.59 10.89
C LEU A 95 5.82 -15.09 12.25
N ASP A 96 7.08 -15.37 12.60
CA ASP A 96 7.69 -14.89 13.85
C ASP A 96 6.86 -15.25 15.11
N GLY A 97 6.26 -16.46 15.11
CA GLY A 97 5.48 -17.02 16.21
C GLY A 97 4.04 -16.52 16.33
N GLN A 98 3.49 -15.85 15.29
CA GLN A 98 2.12 -15.38 15.29
C GLN A 98 1.45 -15.51 13.92
N ILE A 99 0.14 -15.70 13.92
CA ILE A 99 -0.68 -15.70 12.70
C ILE A 99 -0.78 -14.27 12.16
N VAL A 100 -0.40 -14.07 10.91
CA VAL A 100 -0.49 -12.75 10.25
C VAL A 100 -1.73 -12.70 9.37
N SER A 101 -2.71 -11.86 9.74
CA SER A 101 -3.98 -11.74 9.02
C SER A 101 -3.93 -10.74 7.86
N PHE A 102 -4.85 -10.86 6.89
CA PHE A 102 -4.95 -9.89 5.79
C PHE A 102 -5.29 -8.47 6.27
N GLU A 103 -6.07 -8.33 7.34
CA GLU A 103 -6.37 -7.04 7.96
C GLU A 103 -5.13 -6.42 8.60
N GLN A 104 -4.28 -7.24 9.24
CA GLN A 104 -3.00 -6.77 9.78
C GLN A 104 -2.08 -6.30 8.65
N VAL A 105 -1.96 -7.07 7.56
CA VAL A 105 -1.17 -6.70 6.38
C VAL A 105 -1.69 -5.40 5.76
N GLY A 106 -3.01 -5.27 5.59
CA GLY A 106 -3.63 -4.06 5.06
C GLY A 106 -3.42 -2.84 5.95
N LYS A 107 -3.52 -3.02 7.27
CA LYS A 107 -3.23 -1.95 8.25
C LYS A 107 -1.78 -1.47 8.14
N LEU A 108 -0.81 -2.39 8.11
CA LEU A 108 0.61 -2.06 8.00
C LEU A 108 0.91 -1.36 6.67
N PHE A 109 0.32 -1.84 5.58
CA PHE A 109 0.41 -1.18 4.27
C PHE A 109 -0.07 0.27 4.33
N LEU A 110 -1.29 0.51 4.81
CA LEU A 110 -1.85 1.85 4.90
C LEU A 110 -1.08 2.76 5.85
N GLN A 111 -0.54 2.23 6.95
CA GLN A 111 0.32 2.99 7.87
C GLN A 111 1.59 3.50 7.16
N GLN A 112 2.24 2.65 6.35
CA GLN A 112 3.41 3.05 5.57
C GLN A 112 3.06 4.05 4.46
N ILE A 113 1.90 3.89 3.81
CA ILE A 113 1.40 4.88 2.84
C ILE A 113 1.21 6.25 3.52
N VAL A 114 0.53 6.30 4.66
CA VAL A 114 0.29 7.55 5.40
C VAL A 114 1.60 8.17 5.88
N ALA A 115 2.56 7.35 6.34
CA ALA A 115 3.90 7.81 6.68
C ALA A 115 4.62 8.42 5.46
N GLY A 116 4.52 7.77 4.30
CA GLY A 116 5.06 8.28 3.05
C GLY A 116 4.44 9.62 2.63
N ILE A 117 3.11 9.77 2.77
CA ILE A 117 2.41 11.03 2.50
C ILE A 117 2.94 12.16 3.39
N ARG A 118 3.14 11.90 4.68
CA ARG A 118 3.66 12.90 5.65
C ARG A 118 5.06 13.40 5.31
N ASN A 119 5.86 12.60 4.59
CA ASN A 119 7.20 12.97 4.16
C ASN A 119 7.20 13.83 2.89
N VAL A 120 6.06 13.95 2.19
CA VAL A 120 5.90 14.89 1.09
C VAL A 120 5.51 16.24 1.69
N PRO A 121 6.15 17.36 1.30
CA PRO A 121 5.83 18.69 1.84
C PRO A 121 4.49 19.21 1.30
N LEU A 122 3.40 18.61 1.77
CA LEU A 122 2.03 18.89 1.37
C LEU A 122 1.16 19.12 2.62
N PRO A 123 0.30 20.15 2.65
CA PRO A 123 -0.65 20.34 3.75
C PRO A 123 -1.74 19.28 3.65
N VAL A 124 -1.81 18.35 4.61
CA VAL A 124 -2.84 17.30 4.67
C VAL A 124 -3.74 17.52 5.89
N GLU A 125 -5.02 17.75 5.64
CA GLU A 125 -6.04 17.97 6.68
C GLU A 125 -7.00 16.78 6.80
N SER A 126 -7.24 16.06 5.70
CA SER A 126 -8.17 14.93 5.66
C SER A 126 -7.75 13.88 4.62
N LEU A 127 -8.22 12.65 4.83
CA LEU A 127 -8.03 11.53 3.90
C LEU A 127 -9.39 11.06 3.40
N ILE A 128 -9.49 10.81 2.10
CA ILE A 128 -10.63 10.18 1.42
C ILE A 128 -10.18 8.82 0.93
N PHE A 129 -10.96 7.77 1.21
CA PHE A 129 -10.66 6.40 0.77
C PHE A 129 -11.73 5.90 -0.19
N THR A 130 -11.31 5.21 -1.24
CA THR A 130 -12.22 4.45 -2.10
C THR A 130 -12.53 3.09 -1.49
N VAL A 131 -13.77 2.63 -1.67
CA VAL A 131 -14.19 1.26 -1.39
C VAL A 131 -14.89 0.70 -2.64
N PRO A 132 -14.86 -0.62 -2.88
CA PRO A 132 -15.69 -1.23 -3.92
C PRO A 132 -17.18 -0.91 -3.69
N VAL A 133 -17.94 -0.79 -4.78
CA VAL A 133 -19.41 -0.62 -4.77
C VAL A 133 -20.10 -1.96 -4.59
#